data_AF-A0A7V0UKB4-F1
#
_entry.id   AF-A0A7V0UKB4-F1
#
_cell.length_a   1.000
_cell.length_b   1.000
_cell.length_c   1.000
_cell.angle_alpha   90.00
_cell.angle_beta   90.00
_cell.angle_gamma   90.00
#
_symmetry.space_group_name_H-M   'P 1'
#
loop_
_entity.id
_entity.type
_entity.pdbx_description
1 polymer ?
#
loop_
_entity_poly.entity_id
_entity_poly.type
_entity_poly.pdbx_seq_one_letter_code
_entity_poly.pdbx_strand_id
1 'polypeptide(L)'
;MKIHWIWILVVAVLFEAALFAITAVLSLFMTTETILPAVPVMVFVVGIPFGMWIARKAAAGAVLHGALVGVVATLIYLGLILGQFGSLTPVIEMYGPVAFYSANALKILGCIAGAYAAARRRSDHRLASGSVR
;
A
#
# COMPACT_ATOMS: atom_id res chain seq x y z
N MET A 1 -0.75 5.64 -22.38
CA MET A 1 -0.49 6.00 -20.96
C MET A 1 0.98 5.76 -20.67
N LYS A 2 1.71 6.69 -20.02
CA LYS A 2 3.12 6.48 -19.62
C LYS A 2 3.17 6.01 -18.16
N ILE A 3 3.81 4.87 -17.91
CA ILE A 3 3.97 4.31 -16.56
C ILE A 3 5.24 4.92 -15.94
N HIS A 4 5.10 5.54 -14.76
CA HIS A 4 6.22 6.16 -14.05
C HIS A 4 6.87 5.19 -13.07
N TRP A 5 7.60 4.21 -13.61
CA TRP A 5 8.20 3.09 -12.84
C TRP A 5 9.06 3.53 -11.65
N ILE A 6 9.88 4.57 -11.82
CA ILE A 6 10.74 5.08 -10.74
C ILE A 6 9.88 5.53 -9.55
N TRP A 7 8.80 6.28 -9.80
CA TRP A 7 7.90 6.71 -8.72
C TRP A 7 7.13 5.56 -8.10
N ILE A 8 6.74 4.56 -8.89
CA ILE A 8 6.10 3.35 -8.36
C ILE A 8 7.03 2.64 -7.38
N LEU A 9 8.30 2.43 -7.77
CA LEU A 9 9.30 1.80 -6.91
C LEU A 9 9.57 2.62 -5.64
N VAL A 10 9.78 3.94 -5.77
CA VAL A 10 10.02 4.82 -4.61
C VAL A 10 8.86 4.80 -3.63
N VAL A 11 7.63 4.94 -4.13
CA VAL A 11 6.43 4.93 -3.27
C VAL A 11 6.24 3.56 -2.63
N ALA A 12 6.48 2.46 -3.35
CA ALA A 12 6.37 1.11 -2.81
C ALA A 12 7.41 0.82 -1.70
N VAL A 13 8.67 1.23 -1.89
CA VAL A 13 9.72 1.11 -0.87
C VAL A 13 9.37 1.92 0.37
N LEU A 14 8.93 3.18 0.19
CA LEU A 14 8.55 4.04 1.32
C LEU A 14 7.32 3.51 2.05
N PHE A 15 6.39 2.87 1.33
CA PHE A 15 5.22 2.25 1.93
C PHE A 15 5.61 1.06 2.82
N GLU A 16 6.47 0.17 2.34
CA GLU A 16 6.99 -0.92 3.18
C GLU A 16 7.81 -0.39 4.37
N ALA A 17 8.67 0.60 4.14
CA ALA A 17 9.43 1.25 5.22
C ALA A 17 8.51 1.86 6.28
N ALA A 18 7.39 2.47 5.88
CA ALA A 18 6.40 2.98 6.81
C ALA A 18 5.70 1.86 7.61
N LEU A 19 5.34 0.74 6.96
CA LEU A 19 4.76 -0.40 7.66
C LEU A 19 5.74 -1.02 8.68
N PHE A 20 7.01 -1.16 8.31
CA PHE A 20 8.05 -1.61 9.24
C PHE A 20 8.22 -0.64 10.40
N ALA A 21 8.30 0.67 10.15
CA ALA A 21 8.43 1.68 11.19
C ALA A 21 7.23 1.67 12.16
N ILE A 22 6.00 1.64 11.63
CA ILE A 22 4.77 1.58 12.45
C ILE A 22 4.75 0.31 13.29
N THR A 23 5.04 -0.84 12.68
CA THR A 23 5.04 -2.12 13.39
C THR A 23 6.11 -2.16 14.47
N ALA A 24 7.33 -1.67 14.18
CA ALA A 24 8.41 -1.59 15.15
C ALA A 24 8.04 -0.72 16.36
N VAL A 25 7.42 0.45 16.12
CA VAL A 25 6.95 1.33 17.19
C VAL A 25 5.83 0.66 18.01
N LEU A 26 4.85 0.01 17.36
CA LEU A 26 3.78 -0.70 18.07
C LEU A 26 4.31 -1.83 18.94
N SER A 27 5.32 -2.57 18.47
CA SER A 27 5.98 -3.64 19.24
C SER A 27 6.70 -3.15 20.50
N LEU A 28 6.95 -1.84 20.66
CA LEU A 28 7.46 -1.27 21.91
C LEU A 28 6.38 -1.15 22.99
N PHE A 29 5.10 -1.15 22.59
CA PHE A 29 3.97 -0.89 23.48
C PHE A 29 2.97 -2.05 23.58
N MET A 30 2.96 -2.94 22.59
CA MET A 30 1.95 -4.00 22.44
C MET A 30 2.60 -5.34 22.12
N THR A 31 1.90 -6.42 22.48
CA THR A 31 2.32 -7.78 22.16
C THR A 31 1.95 -8.14 20.72
N THR A 32 2.69 -9.10 20.16
CA THR A 32 2.45 -9.69 18.83
C THR A 32 0.99 -10.16 18.68
N GLU A 33 0.42 -10.79 19.70
CA GLU A 33 -0.99 -11.25 19.70
C GLU A 33 -2.02 -10.11 19.57
N THR A 34 -1.68 -8.91 20.06
CA THR A 34 -2.56 -7.73 19.96
C THR A 34 -2.42 -7.05 18.60
N ILE A 35 -1.21 -7.02 18.03
CA ILE A 35 -0.93 -6.35 16.77
C ILE A 35 -1.44 -7.16 15.57
N LEU A 36 -1.20 -8.48 15.56
CA LEU A 36 -1.47 -9.33 14.41
C LEU A 36 -2.89 -9.23 13.84
N PRO A 37 -3.96 -9.31 14.66
CA PRO A 37 -5.33 -9.20 14.17
C PRO A 37 -5.63 -7.85 13.50
N ALA A 38 -4.91 -6.79 13.87
CA ALA A 38 -5.08 -5.45 13.33
C ALA A 38 -4.29 -5.22 12.03
N VAL A 39 -3.32 -6.07 11.69
CA VAL A 39 -2.44 -5.88 10.52
C VAL A 39 -3.21 -5.70 9.22
N PRO A 40 -4.23 -6.52 8.85
CA PRO A 40 -4.95 -6.33 7.59
C PRO A 40 -5.61 -4.94 7.47
N VAL A 41 -6.17 -4.43 8.56
CA VAL A 41 -6.75 -3.08 8.61
C VAL A 41 -5.65 -2.02 8.52
N MET A 42 -4.55 -2.22 9.25
CA MET A 42 -3.44 -1.28 9.29
C MET A 42 -2.81 -1.11 7.90
N VAL A 43 -2.51 -2.20 7.18
CA VAL A 43 -1.92 -2.13 5.83
C VAL A 43 -2.87 -1.48 4.82
N PHE A 44 -4.18 -1.69 4.94
CA PHE A 44 -5.17 -1.00 4.13
C PHE A 44 -5.13 0.51 4.36
N VAL A 45 -5.22 0.92 5.63
CA VAL A 45 -5.27 2.34 6.03
C VAL A 45 -3.98 3.06 5.63
N VAL A 46 -2.83 2.45 5.87
CA VAL A 46 -1.53 3.03 5.48
C VAL A 46 -1.39 3.06 3.95
N GLY A 47 -1.94 2.10 3.21
CA GLY A 47 -1.89 2.10 1.74
C GLY A 47 -2.59 3.30 1.09
N ILE A 48 -3.64 3.84 1.72
CA ILE A 48 -4.43 4.97 1.20
C ILE A 48 -3.57 6.22 0.92
N PRO A 49 -2.83 6.80 1.87
CA PRO A 49 -2.02 8.00 1.62
C PRO A 49 -0.96 7.79 0.52
N PHE A 50 -0.34 6.60 0.44
CA PHE A 50 0.60 6.27 -0.63
C PHE A 50 -0.08 6.18 -2.00
N GLY A 51 -1.27 5.59 -2.06
CA GLY A 51 -2.13 5.60 -3.25
C GLY A 51 -2.49 7.01 -3.70
N MET A 52 -2.89 7.88 -2.77
CA MET A 52 -3.17 9.28 -3.05
C MET A 52 -1.92 10.01 -3.57
N TRP A 53 -0.76 9.72 -3.00
CA TRP A 53 0.50 10.34 -3.38
C TRP A 53 0.94 9.96 -4.80
N ILE A 54 0.96 8.66 -5.14
CA ILE A 54 1.34 8.23 -6.49
C ILE A 54 0.36 8.76 -7.54
N ALA A 55 -0.93 8.84 -7.20
CA ALA A 55 -1.92 9.43 -8.08
C ALA A 55 -1.58 10.88 -8.44
N ARG A 56 -1.02 11.68 -7.51
CA ARG A 56 -0.58 13.07 -7.81
C ARG A 56 0.57 13.14 -8.81
N LYS A 57 1.43 12.12 -8.86
CA LYS A 57 2.59 12.04 -9.77
C LYS A 57 2.24 11.48 -11.14
N ALA A 58 1.21 10.64 -11.24
CA ALA A 58 0.72 10.10 -12.50
C ALA A 58 -0.34 11.01 -13.14
N ALA A 59 -0.04 11.58 -14.32
CA ALA A 59 -0.98 12.43 -15.06
C ALA A 59 -2.22 11.66 -15.60
N ALA A 60 -2.08 10.36 -15.85
CA ALA A 60 -3.16 9.48 -16.31
C ALA A 60 -3.00 8.07 -15.70
N GLY A 61 -4.10 7.33 -15.56
CA GLY A 61 -4.08 5.96 -15.03
C GLY A 61 -3.77 5.88 -13.53
N ALA A 62 -4.29 6.79 -12.72
CA ALA A 62 -4.02 6.87 -11.29
C ALA A 62 -4.31 5.54 -10.56
N VAL A 63 -5.46 4.91 -10.84
CA VAL A 63 -5.85 3.62 -10.23
C VAL A 63 -4.84 2.52 -10.56
N LEU A 64 -4.39 2.43 -11.81
CA LEU A 64 -3.36 1.47 -12.23
C LEU A 64 -2.04 1.72 -11.49
N HIS A 65 -1.61 2.97 -11.33
CA HIS A 65 -0.39 3.28 -10.57
C HIS A 65 -0.54 2.93 -9.09
N GLY A 66 -1.72 3.16 -8.48
CA GLY A 66 -2.02 2.71 -7.12
C GLY A 66 -1.93 1.18 -6.99
N ALA A 67 -2.54 0.44 -7.92
CA ALA A 67 -2.46 -1.01 -7.96
C ALA A 67 -1.01 -1.50 -8.10
N LEU A 68 -0.23 -0.91 -9.02
CA LEU A 68 1.18 -1.25 -9.21
C LEU A 68 2.03 -0.96 -7.97
N VAL A 69 1.80 0.15 -7.26
CA VAL A 69 2.47 0.41 -5.98
C VAL A 69 2.18 -0.69 -4.97
N GLY A 70 0.91 -1.07 -4.79
CA GLY A 70 0.53 -2.13 -3.87
C GLY A 70 1.13 -3.49 -4.24
N VAL A 71 1.13 -3.84 -5.52
CA VAL A 71 1.74 -5.09 -6.03
C VAL A 71 3.24 -5.09 -5.82
N VAL A 72 3.94 -4.02 -6.20
CA VAL A 72 5.39 -3.90 -6.03
C VAL A 72 5.77 -3.92 -4.55
N ALA A 73 5.02 -3.25 -3.68
CA ALA A 73 5.22 -3.31 -2.23
C ALA A 73 5.05 -4.74 -1.69
N THR A 74 4.01 -5.45 -2.15
CA THR A 74 3.81 -6.86 -1.83
C THR A 74 5.00 -7.71 -2.27
N LEU A 75 5.52 -7.52 -3.49
CA LEU A 75 6.69 -8.25 -3.97
C LEU A 75 7.95 -7.92 -3.17
N ILE A 76 8.14 -6.66 -2.75
CA ILE A 76 9.23 -6.26 -1.85
C ILE A 76 9.11 -7.01 -0.53
N TYR A 77 7.93 -6.99 0.10
CA TYR A 77 7.68 -7.70 1.35
C TYR A 77 7.94 -9.20 1.25
N LEU A 78 7.42 -9.86 0.21
CA LEU A 78 7.66 -11.28 -0.04
C LEU A 78 9.15 -11.56 -0.28
N GLY A 79 9.82 -10.70 -1.05
CA GLY A 79 11.25 -10.79 -1.30
C GLY A 79 12.09 -10.65 -0.02
N LEU A 80 11.70 -9.75 0.90
CA LEU A 80 12.35 -9.60 2.20
C LEU A 80 12.17 -10.85 3.07
N ILE A 81 10.96 -11.42 3.12
CA ILE A 81 10.71 -12.68 3.84
C ILE A 81 11.55 -13.81 3.26
N LEU A 82 11.55 -13.98 1.94
CA LEU A 82 12.33 -15.01 1.26
C LEU A 82 13.83 -14.81 1.48
N GLY A 83 14.32 -13.58 1.44
CA GLY A 83 15.73 -13.25 1.70
C GLY A 83 16.15 -13.53 3.14
N GLN A 84 15.26 -13.32 4.11
CA GLN A 84 15.54 -13.54 5.53
C GLN A 84 15.39 -15.01 5.96
N PHE A 85 14.35 -15.69 5.48
CA PHE A 85 13.95 -17.02 5.98
C PHE A 85 14.10 -18.15 4.95
N GLY A 86 14.34 -17.83 3.67
CA GLY A 86 14.37 -18.82 2.57
C GLY A 86 13.00 -19.41 2.20
N SER A 87 11.96 -19.12 2.98
CA SER A 87 10.58 -19.62 2.80
C SER A 87 9.56 -18.64 3.37
N LEU A 88 8.32 -18.70 2.87
CA LEU A 88 7.18 -17.96 3.41
C LEU A 88 6.52 -18.66 4.61
N THR A 89 6.82 -19.95 4.83
CA THR A 89 6.19 -20.78 5.86
C THR A 89 6.17 -20.14 7.26
N PRO A 90 7.29 -19.61 7.79
CA PRO A 90 7.31 -19.09 9.17
C PRO A 90 6.33 -17.93 9.38
N VAL A 91 6.18 -17.08 8.37
CA VAL A 91 5.29 -15.92 8.43
C VAL A 91 3.84 -16.34 8.25
N ILE A 92 3.56 -17.29 7.35
CA ILE A 92 2.21 -17.84 7.15
C ILE A 92 1.73 -18.56 8.41
N GLU A 93 2.59 -19.29 9.11
CA GLU A 93 2.26 -19.94 10.38
C GLU A 93 2.00 -18.91 11.49
N MET A 94 2.79 -17.84 11.55
CA MET A 94 2.60 -16.76 12.53
C MET A 94 1.27 -16.01 12.33
N TYR A 95 0.91 -15.68 11.08
CA TYR A 95 -0.31 -14.94 10.77
C TYR A 95 -1.56 -15.82 10.63
N GLY A 96 -1.38 -17.08 10.24
CA GLY A 96 -2.41 -17.88 9.61
C GLY A 96 -2.58 -17.51 8.12
N PRO A 97 -2.93 -18.48 7.26
CA PRO A 97 -2.98 -18.27 5.81
C PRO A 97 -3.99 -17.20 5.40
N VAL A 98 -5.16 -17.18 6.04
CA VAL A 98 -6.22 -16.20 5.72
C VAL A 98 -5.76 -14.78 6.00
N ALA A 99 -5.17 -14.51 7.17
CA ALA A 99 -4.69 -13.18 7.52
C ALA A 99 -3.52 -12.75 6.62
N PHE A 100 -2.60 -13.66 6.32
CA PHE A 100 -1.46 -13.38 5.44
C PHE A 100 -1.90 -12.95 4.03
N TYR A 101 -2.77 -13.74 3.38
CA TYR A 101 -3.23 -13.41 2.03
C TYR A 101 -4.16 -12.21 2.02
N SER A 102 -5.08 -12.09 2.99
CA SER A 102 -5.99 -10.94 3.06
C SER A 102 -5.27 -9.63 3.36
N ALA A 103 -4.22 -9.63 4.19
CA ALA A 103 -3.42 -8.43 4.43
C ALA A 103 -2.73 -7.94 3.16
N ASN A 104 -2.14 -8.84 2.37
CA ASN A 104 -1.50 -8.45 1.10
C ASN A 104 -2.53 -8.01 0.05
N ALA A 105 -3.72 -8.61 0.02
CA ALA A 105 -4.81 -8.11 -0.84
C ALA A 105 -5.28 -6.71 -0.40
N LEU A 106 -5.49 -6.51 0.91
CA LEU A 106 -5.90 -5.24 1.49
C LEU A 106 -4.86 -4.14 1.32
N LYS A 107 -3.58 -4.49 1.36
CA LYS A 107 -2.46 -3.61 1.00
C LYS A 107 -2.66 -3.02 -0.40
N ILE A 108 -2.93 -3.88 -1.39
CA ILE A 108 -3.18 -3.45 -2.78
C ILE A 108 -4.46 -2.60 -2.86
N LEU A 109 -5.54 -3.03 -2.20
CA LEU A 109 -6.81 -2.31 -2.18
C LEU A 109 -6.70 -0.92 -1.55
N GLY A 110 -5.89 -0.77 -0.49
CA GLY A 110 -5.63 0.52 0.14
C GLY A 110 -4.98 1.50 -0.84
N CYS A 111 -3.94 1.06 -1.56
CA CYS A 111 -3.29 1.89 -2.58
C CYS A 111 -4.23 2.24 -3.75
N ILE A 112 -5.07 1.30 -4.17
CA ILE A 112 -6.12 1.54 -5.19
C ILE A 112 -7.12 2.58 -4.70
N ALA A 113 -7.65 2.41 -3.49
CA ALA A 113 -8.66 3.29 -2.91
C ALA A 113 -8.13 4.72 -2.77
N GLY A 114 -6.91 4.89 -2.27
CA GLY A 114 -6.27 6.19 -2.19
C GLY A 114 -6.05 6.84 -3.56
N ALA A 115 -5.59 6.07 -4.53
CA ALA A 115 -5.35 6.58 -5.88
C ALA A 115 -6.65 6.98 -6.60
N TYR A 116 -7.71 6.19 -6.43
CA TYR A 116 -9.04 6.48 -6.92
C TYR A 116 -9.61 7.75 -6.29
N ALA A 117 -9.56 7.87 -4.96
CA ALA A 117 -10.05 9.05 -4.25
C ALA A 117 -9.34 10.34 -4.70
N ALA A 118 -8.02 10.29 -4.86
CA ALA A 118 -7.24 11.44 -5.37
C ALA A 118 -7.52 11.76 -6.84
N ALA A 119 -7.82 10.75 -7.68
CA ALA A 119 -8.23 10.97 -9.06
C ALA A 119 -9.60 11.65 -9.13
N ARG A 120 -10.58 11.16 -8.37
CA ARG A 120 -11.94 11.71 -8.33
C ARG A 120 -11.96 13.18 -7.91
N ARG A 121 -11.27 13.53 -6.82
CA ARG A 121 -11.15 14.92 -6.35
C ARG A 121 -10.60 15.86 -7.43
N ARG A 122 -9.63 15.41 -8.24
CA ARG A 122 -9.07 16.22 -9.34
C ARG A 122 -10.03 16.43 -10.48
N SER A 123 -10.84 15.43 -10.83
CA SER A 123 -11.89 15.56 -11.83
C SER A 123 -12.95 16.56 -11.38
N ASP A 124 -13.39 16.47 -10.13
CA ASP A 124 -14.39 17.38 -9.55
C ASP A 124 -13.89 18.84 -9.57
N HIS A 125 -12.63 19.08 -9.17
CA HIS A 125 -12.03 20.42 -9.24
C HIS A 125 -11.88 20.97 -10.66
N ARG A 126 -11.61 20.13 -11.67
CA ARG A 126 -11.55 20.54 -13.08
C ARG A 126 -12.92 20.94 -13.63
N LEU A 127 -13.98 20.25 -13.23
CA LEU A 127 -15.35 20.59 -13.62
C LEU A 127 -15.77 21.94 -13.01
N ALA A 128 -15.46 22.15 -11.72
CA ALA A 128 -15.77 23.41 -11.04
C ALA A 128 -15.03 24.61 -11.63
N SER A 129 -13.77 24.47 -12.05
CA SER A 129 -12.99 25.57 -12.65
C SER A 129 -13.28 25.81 -14.14
N GLY A 130 -13.82 24.82 -14.85
CA GLY A 130 -14.25 24.95 -16.25
C GLY A 130 -15.62 25.63 -16.42
N SER A 131 -16.46 25.63 -15.38
CA SER A 131 -17.78 26.27 -15.36
C SER A 131 -17.74 27.81 -15.22
N VAL A 132 -16.55 28.41 -15.04
CA VAL A 132 -16.36 29.86 -14.79
C VAL A 132 -15.81 30.58 -16.04
N ARG A 133 -16.00 30.03 -17.24
CA ARG A 133 -15.61 30.66 -18.51
C ARG A 133 -16.77 30.72 -19.48
#